data_AF-A0A1G6X452-F1
#
_entry.id   AF-A0A1G6X452-F1
#
_cell.length_a   1.000
_cell.length_b   1.000
_cell.length_c   1.000
_cell.angle_alpha   90.00
_cell.angle_beta   90.00
_cell.angle_gamma   90.00
#
_symmetry.space_group_name_H-M   'P 1'
#
loop_
_entity.id
_entity.type
_entity.pdbx_description
1 polymer ?
#
loop_
_entity_poly.entity_id
_entity_poly.type
_entity_poly.pdbx_seq_one_letter_code
_entity_poly.pdbx_strand_id
1 'polypeptide(L)'
;MRETAFAPDSPRYTKQASISYFSFDPGRSALAKVGDYPFEGMLPEGGSFDAAGRHFLATVFEYADGSTPAGGIEVWRLGDAGKPGLTHLGRIVVPHGAHHVELTP
;
A
#
# COMPACT_ATOMS: atom_id res chain seq x y z
N MET A 1 -10.82 -3.22 -16.18
CA MET A 1 -11.54 -2.41 -15.19
C MET A 1 -11.18 -0.96 -15.48
N ARG A 2 -12.05 -0.17 -16.13
CA ARG A 2 -11.68 1.17 -16.67
C ARG A 2 -12.32 2.34 -15.91
N GLU A 3 -13.11 2.07 -14.87
CA GLU A 3 -13.95 3.08 -14.17
C GLU A 3 -14.00 2.92 -12.65
N THR A 4 -12.86 2.72 -11.97
CA THR A 4 -12.82 2.73 -10.49
C THR A 4 -12.35 4.05 -9.89
N ALA A 5 -11.94 5.01 -10.72
CA ALA A 5 -11.54 6.35 -10.28
C ALA A 5 -12.64 7.38 -10.59
N PHE A 6 -12.92 8.27 -9.63
CA PHE A 6 -13.73 9.45 -9.91
C PHE A 6 -13.03 10.36 -10.93
N ALA A 7 -13.80 11.13 -11.71
CA ALA A 7 -13.23 12.12 -12.62
C ALA A 7 -12.42 13.19 -11.84
N PRO A 8 -11.32 13.75 -12.39
CA PRO A 8 -10.44 14.67 -11.65
C PRO A 8 -11.10 15.94 -11.11
N ASP A 9 -12.23 16.36 -11.69
CA ASP A 9 -13.05 17.50 -11.28
C ASP A 9 -14.07 17.15 -10.18
N SER A 10 -14.22 15.87 -9.85
CA SER A 10 -15.09 15.41 -8.78
C SER A 10 -14.53 15.77 -7.41
N PRO A 11 -15.34 16.25 -6.45
CA PRO A 11 -14.89 16.45 -5.07
C PRO A 11 -14.55 15.12 -4.35
N ARG A 12 -14.83 13.98 -4.98
CA ARG A 12 -14.50 12.63 -4.48
C ARG A 12 -13.22 12.07 -5.09
N TYR A 13 -12.61 12.75 -6.06
CA TYR A 13 -11.35 12.32 -6.63
C TYR A 13 -10.22 12.47 -5.63
N THR A 14 -9.41 11.43 -5.52
CA THR A 14 -8.18 11.44 -4.75
C THR A 14 -7.11 10.68 -5.52
N LYS A 15 -5.89 11.20 -5.46
CA LYS A 15 -4.67 10.51 -5.93
C LYS A 15 -4.07 9.61 -4.84
N GLN A 16 -4.67 9.63 -3.65
CA GLN A 16 -4.18 8.91 -2.50
C GLN A 16 -4.93 7.60 -2.31
N ALA A 17 -4.17 6.56 -2.04
CA ALA A 17 -4.66 5.35 -1.40
C ALA A 17 -4.13 5.29 0.04
N SER A 18 -4.50 4.25 0.78
CA SER A 18 -4.04 4.07 2.16
C SER A 18 -3.78 2.60 2.49
N ILE A 19 -2.82 2.38 3.40
CA ILE A 19 -2.65 1.12 4.12
C ILE A 19 -3.28 1.28 5.49
N SER A 20 -4.30 0.49 5.81
CA SER A 20 -4.79 0.35 7.17
C SER A 20 -4.08 -0.82 7.84
N TYR A 21 -3.20 -0.53 8.80
CA TYR A 21 -2.43 -1.55 9.51
C TYR A 21 -3.15 -1.94 10.81
N PHE A 22 -3.31 -3.25 11.01
CA PHE A 22 -3.91 -3.83 12.20
C PHE A 22 -2.95 -4.81 12.86
N SER A 23 -2.91 -4.80 14.19
CA SER A 23 -2.35 -5.88 14.98
C SER A 23 -3.45 -6.87 15.34
N PHE A 24 -3.10 -8.14 15.46
CA PHE A 24 -3.99 -9.21 15.90
C PHE A 24 -3.59 -9.66 17.31
N ASP A 25 -4.54 -9.62 18.24
CA ASP A 25 -4.41 -10.19 19.58
C ASP A 25 -5.08 -11.58 19.60
N PRO A 26 -4.29 -12.68 19.59
CA PRO A 26 -4.86 -14.03 19.59
C PRO A 26 -5.54 -14.38 20.91
N GLY A 27 -5.09 -13.81 22.03
CA GLY A 27 -5.70 -14.06 23.34
C GLY A 27 -7.10 -13.46 23.45
N ARG A 28 -7.37 -12.39 22.70
CA ARG A 28 -8.67 -11.72 22.63
C ARG A 28 -9.44 -12.00 21.34
N SER A 29 -8.85 -12.73 20.39
CA SER A 29 -9.38 -12.94 19.04
C SER A 29 -9.84 -11.62 18.39
N ALA A 30 -9.04 -10.57 18.54
CA ALA A 30 -9.43 -9.20 18.20
C ALA A 30 -8.36 -8.52 17.32
N LEU A 31 -8.83 -7.66 16.42
CA LEU A 31 -7.97 -6.75 15.66
C LEU A 31 -7.95 -5.38 16.32
N ALA A 32 -6.76 -4.81 16.48
CA ALA A 32 -6.57 -3.43 16.92
C ALA A 32 -5.92 -2.62 15.80
N LYS A 33 -6.50 -1.49 15.45
CA LYS A 33 -5.95 -0.62 14.42
C LYS A 33 -4.70 0.08 14.95
N VAL A 34 -3.58 -0.09 14.24
CA VAL A 34 -2.31 0.60 14.53
C VAL A 34 -2.31 2.00 13.89
N GLY A 35 -2.78 2.10 12.65
CA GLY A 35 -2.85 3.37 11.94
C GLY A 35 -3.30 3.26 10.49
N ASP A 36 -3.58 4.41 9.89
CA ASP A 36 -3.73 4.57 8.44
C ASP A 36 -2.51 5.30 7.89
N TYR A 37 -1.96 4.77 6.81
CA TYR A 37 -0.76 5.29 6.16
C TYR A 37 -1.12 5.67 4.72
N PRO A 38 -1.46 6.95 4.46
CA PRO A 38 -1.79 7.40 3.11
C PRO A 38 -0.54 7.46 2.24
N PHE A 39 -0.70 7.20 0.95
CA PHE A 39 0.34 7.31 -0.07
C PHE A 39 -0.27 7.61 -1.44
N GLU A 40 0.52 8.11 -2.36
CA GLU A 40 0.06 8.36 -3.73
C GLU A 40 -0.01 7.05 -4.51
N GLY A 41 -1.16 6.76 -5.12
CA GLY A 41 -1.34 5.56 -5.90
C GLY A 41 -2.82 5.28 -6.14
N MET A 42 -3.10 4.63 -7.27
CA MET A 42 -4.44 4.21 -7.65
C MET A 42 -4.52 2.68 -7.60
N LEU A 43 -5.65 2.19 -7.09
CA LEU A 43 -6.00 0.77 -7.02
C LEU A 43 -4.88 -0.14 -6.46
N PRO A 44 -4.45 0.07 -5.21
CA PRO A 44 -3.62 -0.93 -4.56
C PRO A 44 -4.45 -2.17 -4.25
N GLU A 45 -4.14 -3.30 -4.88
CA GLU A 45 -4.90 -4.55 -4.72
C GLU A 45 -4.12 -5.66 -4.00
N GLY A 46 -2.79 -5.60 -4.02
CA GLY A 46 -1.91 -6.58 -3.40
C GLY A 46 -1.00 -5.99 -2.34
N GLY A 47 -0.57 -6.84 -1.42
CA GLY A 47 0.53 -6.53 -0.53
C GLY A 47 1.12 -7.78 0.11
N SER A 48 2.37 -7.68 0.55
CA SER A 48 3.10 -8.81 1.14
C SER A 48 4.10 -8.34 2.19
N PHE A 49 4.22 -9.10 3.27
CA PHE A 49 5.27 -8.90 4.28
C PHE A 49 6.51 -9.69 3.89
N ASP A 50 7.69 -9.15 4.19
CA ASP A 50 8.92 -9.95 4.09
C ASP A 50 8.95 -11.07 5.14
N ALA A 51 9.71 -12.13 4.87
CA ALA A 51 9.81 -13.28 5.77
C ALA A 51 10.34 -12.92 7.17
N ALA A 52 11.05 -11.79 7.29
CA ALA A 52 11.59 -11.29 8.54
C ALA A 52 10.59 -10.40 9.33
N GLY A 53 9.43 -10.05 8.76
CA GLY A 53 8.46 -9.14 9.37
C GLY A 53 8.98 -7.71 9.55
N ARG A 54 9.96 -7.28 8.75
CA ARG A 54 10.57 -5.94 8.77
C ARG A 54 10.01 -5.01 7.71
N HIS A 55 9.47 -5.55 6.63
CA HIS A 55 8.95 -4.76 5.52
C HIS A 55 7.55 -5.21 5.08
N PHE A 56 6.78 -4.24 4.61
CA PHE A 56 5.52 -4.46 3.90
C PHE A 56 5.61 -3.79 2.53
N LEU A 57 5.20 -4.53 1.51
CA LEU A 57 5.13 -4.06 0.13
C LEU A 57 3.66 -3.93 -0.24
N ALA A 58 3.27 -2.82 -0.85
CA ALA A 58 1.93 -2.62 -1.40
C ALA A 58 2.03 -2.37 -2.90
N THR A 59 1.23 -3.06 -3.70
CA THR A 59 1.19 -2.82 -5.14
C THR A 59 0.44 -1.53 -5.45
N VAL A 60 0.80 -0.87 -6.53
CA VAL A 60 0.09 0.27 -7.10
C VAL A 60 -0.16 -0.01 -8.58
N PHE A 61 -1.42 -0.05 -8.96
CA PHE A 61 -1.81 -0.27 -10.35
C PHE A 61 -1.26 0.83 -11.25
N GLU A 62 -1.44 2.08 -10.82
CA GLU A 62 -1.08 3.28 -11.56
C GLU A 62 -0.77 4.45 -10.61
N TYR A 63 0.28 5.20 -10.90
CA TYR A 63 0.56 6.50 -10.31
C TYR A 63 -0.03 7.63 -11.17
N ALA A 64 -0.26 8.79 -10.57
CA ALA A 64 -0.80 9.94 -11.29
C ALA A 64 0.28 10.73 -12.07
N ASP A 65 1.42 10.11 -12.39
CA ASP A 65 2.64 10.74 -12.88
C ASP A 65 2.71 10.84 -14.41
N GLY A 66 2.04 11.86 -14.95
CA GLY A 66 2.35 12.37 -16.29
C GLY A 66 2.08 11.41 -17.45
N SER A 67 2.93 11.47 -18.49
CA SER A 67 2.60 11.04 -19.85
C SER A 67 2.76 9.54 -20.15
N THR A 68 3.36 8.76 -19.25
CA THR A 68 3.56 7.31 -19.44
C THR A 68 2.96 6.55 -18.27
N PRO A 69 1.97 5.67 -18.48
CA PRO A 69 1.36 4.90 -17.40
C PRO A 69 2.42 4.05 -16.67
N ALA A 70 2.64 4.37 -15.40
CA ALA A 70 3.55 3.64 -14.52
C ALA A 70 2.78 3.13 -13.30
N GLY A 71 3.05 1.88 -12.92
CA GLY A 71 2.63 1.31 -11.65
C GLY A 71 3.81 1.26 -10.68
N GLY A 72 3.60 0.62 -9.54
CA GLY A 72 4.67 0.52 -8.57
C GLY A 72 4.48 -0.50 -7.48
N ILE A 73 5.53 -0.65 -6.69
CA ILE A 73 5.52 -1.30 -5.40
C ILE A 73 5.95 -0.26 -4.37
N GLU A 74 5.05 0.11 -3.46
CA GLU A 74 5.34 0.95 -2.32
C GLU A 74 5.99 0.13 -1.21
N VAL A 75 7.12 0.60 -0.71
CA VAL A 75 7.94 -0.12 0.28
C VAL A 75 7.86 0.58 1.62
N TRP A 76 7.50 -0.19 2.65
CA TRP A 76 7.31 0.28 4.01
C TRP A 76 8.14 -0.54 4.98
N ARG A 77 8.69 0.11 6.00
CA ARG A 77 9.32 -0.55 7.16
C ARG A 77 8.30 -0.68 8.29
N LEU A 78 8.23 -1.86 8.90
CA LEU A 78 7.47 -2.08 10.12
C LEU A 78 8.26 -1.58 11.34
N GLY A 79 7.55 -0.92 12.26
CA GLY A 79 8.04 -0.61 13.59
C GLY A 79 7.97 -1.82 14.53
N ASP A 80 8.83 -1.83 15.53
CA ASP A 80 8.92 -2.92 16.51
C ASP A 80 7.71 -2.93 17.48
N ALA A 81 7.58 -4.00 18.26
CA ALA A 81 6.47 -4.19 19.20
C ALA A 81 6.26 -3.03 20.20
N GLY A 82 7.34 -2.34 20.62
CA GLY A 82 7.27 -1.19 21.52
C GLY A 82 6.82 0.11 20.85
N LYS A 83 6.87 0.18 19.51
CA LYS A 83 6.47 1.34 18.71
C LYS A 83 5.94 0.86 17.35
N PRO A 84 4.75 0.22 17.33
CA PRO A 84 4.20 -0.34 16.11
C PRO A 84 3.85 0.78 15.12
N GLY A 85 4.06 0.50 13.84
CA GLY A 85 3.63 1.37 12.76
C GLY A 85 4.34 1.10 11.45
N LEU A 86 4.08 1.93 10.44
CA LEU A 86 4.75 1.87 9.14
C LEU A 86 5.54 3.16 8.89
N THR A 87 6.75 3.02 8.35
CA THR A 87 7.56 4.12 7.84
C THR A 87 7.76 3.94 6.34
N HIS A 88 7.37 4.93 5.54
CA HIS A 88 7.55 4.90 4.10
C HIS A 88 9.03 4.95 3.72
N LEU A 89 9.50 4.00 2.90
CA LEU A 89 10.89 3.95 2.44
C LEU A 89 11.06 4.44 1.00
N GLY A 90 9.98 4.41 0.20
CA GLY A 90 9.98 4.79 -1.21
C GLY A 90 9.21 3.79 -2.06
N ARG A 91 9.45 3.83 -3.37
CA ARG A 91 8.76 2.98 -4.36
C ARG A 91 9.70 2.36 -5.38
N ILE A 92 9.32 1.19 -5.88
CA ILE A 92 9.93 0.53 -7.03
C ILE A 92 8.97 0.72 -8.20
N VAL A 93 9.43 1.40 -9.26
CA VAL A 93 8.61 1.63 -10.46
C VAL A 93 8.54 0.36 -11.28
N VAL A 94 7.32 0.01 -11.71
CA VAL A 94 7.06 -1.10 -12.62
C VAL A 94 6.10 -0.63 -13.72
N PRO A 95 5.93 -1.39 -14.81
CA PRO A 95 4.85 -1.09 -15.76
C PRO A 95 3.49 -1.02 -15.06
N HIS A 96 2.56 -0.25 -15.63
CA HIS A 96 1.18 -0.21 -15.13
C HIS A 96 0.58 -1.62 -14.97
N GLY A 97 -0.32 -1.79 -14.00
CA GLY A 97 -1.05 -3.04 -13.81
C GLY A 97 -0.49 -3.98 -12.73
N ALA A 98 0.32 -3.48 -11.79
CA ALA A 98 0.75 -4.30 -10.65
C ALA A 98 -0.44 -4.59 -9.72
N HIS A 99 -0.88 -5.85 -9.69
CA HIS A 99 -1.96 -6.34 -8.81
C HIS A 99 -1.47 -7.25 -7.69
N HIS A 100 -0.31 -7.88 -7.87
CA HIS A 100 0.24 -8.84 -6.92
C HIS A 100 1.74 -8.65 -6.76
N VAL A 101 2.24 -8.90 -5.55
CA VAL A 101 3.66 -8.94 -5.23
C VAL A 101 3.89 -10.07 -4.23
N GLU A 102 4.93 -10.86 -4.50
CA GLU A 102 5.38 -11.94 -3.63
C GLU A 102 6.87 -11.77 -3.39
N LEU A 103 7.28 -11.94 -2.12
CA LEU A 103 8.67 -12.00 -1.74
C LEU A 103 9.05 -13.47 -1.60
N THR A 104 10.01 -13.89 -2.42
CA THR A 104 10.55 -15.26 -2.37
C THR A 104 11.82 -15.28 -1.50
N PRO A 105 12.12 -16.40 -0.82
CA PRO A 105 13.32 -16.57 0.00
C PRO A 105 14.64 -16.40 -0.76
#